data_AF-A0A923Q4G9-F1
#
_entry.id   AF-A0A923Q4G9-F1
#
_cell.length_a   1.000
_cell.length_b   1.000
_cell.length_c   1.000
_cell.angle_alpha   90.00
_cell.angle_beta   90.00
_cell.angle_gamma   90.00
#
_symmetry.space_group_name_H-M   'P 1'
#
loop_
_entity.id
_entity.type
_entity.pdbx_description
1 polymer ?
#
loop_
_entity_poly.entity_id
_entity_poly.type
_entity_poly.pdbx_seq_one_letter_code
_entity_poly.pdbx_strand_id
1 'polypeptide(L)'
;MDTSMLKLKQLLSSRYGKGLELRPLMDMSKLAKSSDAIVSGNDLFIPIVVQEQFLGTAVIPHGWELSDDKRKGIAQLVRMVLEPKLYNEYLERRESNLNAVHNLGFPESNLIVFGDDHSAEVDKSYLLETTSFTTSLIHLQGKQGTMIKKVALQIHEFSGRWAFVPFEDVQQDLNTVADICNLGGMTLYIENVEKLSAKAQSLLNEYLSSPRSLEEPLILTSSTVEIGNLGEFITEPVLLEEIENTNLEVERAPLTSAALREVIELVFNHDETQGLH
;
A
#
# COMPACT_ATOMS: atom_id res chain seq x y z
N MET A 1 -5.32 11.89 -16.13
CA MET A 1 -4.17 10.98 -16.31
C MET A 1 -3.60 10.73 -14.92
N ASP A 2 -3.71 9.50 -14.45
CA ASP A 2 -3.59 9.18 -13.03
C ASP A 2 -2.20 9.41 -12.46
N THR A 3 -2.13 10.24 -11.42
CA THR A 3 -0.92 10.58 -10.67
C THR A 3 -0.17 9.34 -10.19
N SER A 4 -0.89 8.30 -9.74
CA SER A 4 -0.28 7.02 -9.30
C SER A 4 0.39 6.24 -10.44
N MET A 5 -0.20 6.24 -11.64
CA MET A 5 0.39 5.58 -12.81
C MET A 5 1.61 6.36 -13.32
N LEU A 6 1.56 7.70 -13.27
CA LEU A 6 2.67 8.56 -13.65
C LEU A 6 3.87 8.38 -12.69
N LYS A 7 3.59 8.33 -11.38
CA LYS A 7 4.60 8.09 -10.33
C LYS A 7 5.19 6.68 -10.41
N LEU A 8 4.37 5.66 -10.68
CA LEU A 8 4.85 4.29 -10.93
C LEU A 8 5.78 4.24 -12.15
N LYS A 9 5.41 4.91 -13.25
CA LYS A 9 6.26 5.01 -14.45
C LYS A 9 7.58 5.72 -14.14
N GLN A 10 7.55 6.80 -13.36
CA GLN A 10 8.74 7.53 -12.94
C GLN A 10 9.64 6.69 -12.02
N LEU A 11 9.06 5.91 -11.10
CA LEU A 11 9.81 5.03 -10.21
C LEU A 11 10.48 3.89 -11.01
N LEU A 12 9.75 3.28 -11.95
CA LEU A 12 10.32 2.22 -12.79
C LEU A 12 11.41 2.76 -13.73
N SER A 13 11.23 3.96 -14.29
CA SER A 13 12.21 4.57 -15.18
C SER A 13 13.45 5.06 -14.44
N SER A 14 13.31 5.64 -13.25
CA SER A 14 14.44 6.11 -12.44
C SER A 14 15.22 4.95 -11.82
N ARG A 15 14.52 3.94 -11.31
CA ARG A 15 15.10 2.87 -10.49
C ARG A 15 15.58 1.66 -11.28
N TYR A 16 14.88 1.32 -12.37
CA TYR A 16 15.18 0.14 -13.17
C TYR A 16 15.57 0.49 -14.62
N GLY A 17 15.46 1.75 -15.02
CA GLY A 17 15.68 2.17 -16.41
C GLY A 17 14.64 1.59 -17.38
N LYS A 18 13.47 1.15 -16.88
CA LYS A 18 12.44 0.49 -17.68
C LYS A 18 11.14 1.29 -17.70
N GLY A 19 10.47 1.25 -18.85
CA GLY A 19 9.11 1.79 -19.01
C GLY A 19 8.05 0.81 -18.50
N LEU A 20 6.81 1.30 -18.40
CA LEU A 20 5.64 0.48 -18.07
C LEU A 20 4.51 0.77 -19.06
N GLU A 21 3.98 -0.28 -19.67
CA GLU A 21 2.78 -0.24 -20.49
C GLU A 21 1.68 -1.09 -19.86
N LEU A 22 0.47 -0.55 -19.76
CA LEU A 22 -0.69 -1.33 -19.35
C LEU A 22 -1.49 -1.72 -20.60
N ARG A 23 -1.72 -3.02 -20.77
CA ARG A 23 -2.53 -3.54 -21.88
C ARG A 23 -3.83 -4.15 -21.33
N PRO A 24 -4.99 -3.54 -21.60
CA PRO A 24 -6.26 -3.92 -20.96
C PRO A 24 -6.88 -5.19 -21.56
N LEU A 25 -6.54 -5.57 -22.79
CA LEU A 25 -7.09 -6.75 -23.46
C LEU A 25 -6.01 -7.41 -24.32
N MET A 26 -5.45 -8.51 -23.82
CA MET A 26 -4.70 -9.47 -24.61
C MET A 26 -5.38 -10.82 -24.39
N ASP A 27 -5.79 -11.48 -25.47
CA ASP A 27 -6.41 -12.80 -25.41
C ASP A 27 -5.34 -13.84 -25.07
N MET A 28 -4.95 -13.84 -23.79
CA MET A 28 -4.01 -14.77 -23.21
C MET A 28 -4.74 -15.60 -22.18
N SER A 29 -5.74 -16.36 -22.65
CA SER A 29 -6.51 -17.34 -21.88
C SER A 29 -5.63 -18.42 -21.21
N LYS A 30 -4.32 -18.44 -21.49
CA LYS A 30 -3.29 -19.24 -20.82
C LYS A 30 -2.57 -18.54 -19.65
N LEU A 31 -2.53 -17.21 -19.60
CA LEU A 31 -1.91 -16.40 -18.53
C LEU A 31 -2.86 -16.11 -17.36
N ALA A 32 -4.18 -16.10 -17.62
CA ALA A 32 -5.20 -15.86 -16.59
C ALA A 32 -5.18 -16.91 -15.46
N LYS A 33 -4.56 -18.07 -15.68
CA LYS A 33 -4.44 -19.16 -14.69
C LYS A 33 -3.18 -19.11 -13.85
N SER A 34 -2.23 -18.22 -14.15
CA SER A 34 -0.96 -18.11 -13.42
C SER A 34 -0.81 -16.70 -12.87
N SER A 35 -0.79 -16.57 -11.55
CA SER A 35 -0.44 -15.35 -10.83
C SER A 35 1.06 -15.06 -10.85
N ASP A 36 1.82 -15.55 -11.82
CA ASP A 36 3.27 -15.39 -11.91
C ASP A 36 3.65 -14.46 -13.05
N ALA A 37 4.73 -13.70 -12.85
CA ALA A 37 5.27 -12.85 -13.89
C ALA A 37 5.99 -13.72 -14.92
N ILE A 38 5.64 -13.55 -16.20
CA ILE A 38 6.14 -14.37 -17.30
C ILE A 38 7.04 -13.53 -18.19
N VAL A 39 8.25 -14.01 -18.46
CA VAL A 39 9.10 -13.43 -19.51
C VAL A 39 8.73 -14.08 -20.83
N SER A 40 8.28 -13.29 -21.80
CA SER A 40 7.97 -13.77 -23.16
C SER A 40 8.71 -12.92 -24.17
N GLY A 41 9.64 -13.53 -24.92
CA GLY A 41 10.57 -12.78 -25.77
C GLY A 41 11.48 -11.88 -24.92
N ASN A 42 11.44 -10.57 -25.20
CA ASN A 42 12.25 -9.57 -24.50
C ASN A 42 11.51 -8.91 -23.32
N ASP A 43 10.21 -9.10 -23.18
CA ASP A 43 9.40 -8.31 -22.24
C ASP A 43 8.97 -9.14 -21.04
N LEU A 44 8.81 -8.46 -19.90
CA LEU A 44 8.25 -9.05 -18.69
C LEU A 44 6.76 -8.71 -18.62
N PHE A 45 5.93 -9.75 -18.57
CA PHE A 45 4.48 -9.66 -18.48
C PHE A 45 4.05 -9.99 -17.07
N ILE A 46 3.36 -9.05 -16.43
CA ILE A 46 2.83 -9.20 -15.08
C ILE A 46 1.30 -9.20 -15.21
N PRO A 47 0.65 -10.38 -15.10
CA PRO A 47 -0.79 -10.45 -15.10
C PRO A 47 -1.34 -9.80 -13.82
N ILE A 48 -2.40 -9.01 -13.97
CA ILE A 48 -3.12 -8.35 -12.88
C ILE A 48 -4.45 -9.09 -12.72
N VAL A 49 -4.56 -9.90 -11.67
CA VAL A 49 -5.72 -10.78 -11.42
C VAL A 49 -6.16 -10.59 -9.98
N VAL A 50 -7.43 -10.26 -9.77
CA VAL A 50 -8.03 -10.07 -8.44
C VAL A 50 -9.28 -10.93 -8.37
N GLN A 51 -9.40 -11.80 -7.36
CA GLN A 51 -10.53 -12.72 -7.19
C GLN A 51 -10.86 -13.53 -8.46
N GLU A 52 -9.83 -14.13 -9.08
CA GLU A 52 -9.93 -14.90 -10.34
C GLU A 52 -10.35 -14.06 -11.58
N GLN A 53 -10.63 -12.77 -11.41
CA GLN A 53 -10.92 -11.85 -12.50
C GLN A 53 -9.64 -11.27 -13.08
N PHE A 54 -9.41 -11.50 -14.37
CA PHE A 54 -8.31 -10.87 -15.11
C PHE A 54 -8.67 -9.42 -15.44
N LEU A 55 -7.85 -8.47 -14.96
CA LEU A 55 -8.06 -7.03 -15.13
C LEU A 55 -7.14 -6.42 -16.18
N GLY A 56 -6.04 -7.10 -16.52
CA GLY A 56 -5.11 -6.67 -17.56
C GLY A 56 -3.72 -7.27 -17.40
N THR A 57 -2.79 -6.80 -18.22
CA THR A 57 -1.37 -7.16 -18.10
C THR A 57 -0.49 -5.93 -18.14
N ALA A 58 0.36 -5.81 -17.14
CA ALA A 58 1.45 -4.85 -17.15
C ALA A 58 2.64 -5.43 -17.93
N VAL A 59 3.12 -4.66 -18.89
CA VAL A 59 4.24 -5.02 -19.76
C VAL A 59 5.41 -4.10 -19.45
N ILE A 60 6.54 -4.72 -19.15
CA ILE A 60 7.81 -4.02 -18.91
C ILE A 60 8.73 -4.35 -20.08
N PRO A 61 8.98 -3.38 -20.98
CA PRO A 61 9.87 -3.58 -22.12
C PRO A 61 11.27 -3.98 -21.65
N HIS A 62 11.91 -4.92 -22.35
CA HIS A 62 13.27 -5.38 -22.02
C HIS A 62 13.40 -5.93 -20.59
N GLY A 63 12.33 -6.49 -20.02
CA GLY A 63 12.32 -7.07 -18.69
C GLY A 63 13.14 -8.36 -18.55
N TRP A 64 13.57 -8.95 -19.67
CA TRP A 64 14.45 -10.13 -19.70
C TRP A 64 15.84 -9.88 -19.09
N GLU A 65 16.34 -8.64 -19.17
CA GLU A 65 17.68 -8.22 -18.70
C GLU A 65 17.80 -8.19 -17.17
N LEU A 66 16.67 -8.24 -16.47
CA LEU A 66 16.60 -8.15 -15.03
C LEU A 66 16.81 -9.53 -14.37
N SER A 67 17.53 -9.56 -13.25
CA SER A 67 17.69 -10.75 -12.43
C SER A 67 16.34 -11.23 -11.88
N ASP A 68 16.23 -12.51 -11.54
CA ASP A 68 14.96 -13.10 -11.08
C ASP A 68 14.38 -12.39 -9.86
N ASP A 69 15.24 -12.00 -8.92
CA ASP A 69 14.85 -11.25 -7.71
C ASP A 69 14.30 -9.85 -8.07
N LYS A 70 14.94 -9.15 -9.02
CA LYS A 70 14.46 -7.84 -9.49
C LYS A 70 13.13 -7.97 -10.24
N ARG A 71 12.95 -9.03 -11.02
CA ARG A 71 11.68 -9.30 -11.72
C ARG A 71 10.54 -9.56 -10.73
N LYS A 72 10.79 -10.33 -9.66
CA LYS A 72 9.83 -10.57 -8.59
C LYS A 72 9.48 -9.29 -7.84
N GLY A 73 10.47 -8.50 -7.44
CA GLY A 73 10.26 -7.22 -6.76
C GLY A 73 9.44 -6.25 -7.61
N ILE A 74 9.75 -6.14 -8.91
CA ILE A 74 8.97 -5.30 -9.81
C ILE A 74 7.55 -5.86 -10.02
N ALA A 75 7.39 -7.17 -10.18
CA ALA A 75 6.07 -7.79 -10.32
C ALA A 75 5.18 -7.50 -9.10
N GLN A 76 5.74 -7.61 -7.90
CA GLN A 76 5.05 -7.28 -6.66
C GLN A 76 4.69 -5.80 -6.60
N LEU A 77 5.62 -4.90 -6.90
CA LEU A 77 5.38 -3.45 -6.90
C LEU A 77 4.30 -3.04 -7.91
N VAL A 78 4.33 -3.63 -9.11
CA VAL A 78 3.32 -3.41 -10.14
C VAL A 78 1.95 -3.92 -9.70
N ARG A 79 1.88 -5.10 -9.06
CA ARG A 79 0.62 -5.64 -8.52
C ARG A 79 0.04 -4.78 -7.42
N MET A 80 0.87 -4.40 -6.44
CA MET A 80 0.44 -3.54 -5.33
C MET A 80 -0.17 -2.22 -5.80
N VAL A 81 0.31 -1.66 -6.92
CA VAL A 81 -0.23 -0.39 -7.45
C VAL A 81 -1.40 -0.61 -8.40
N LEU A 82 -1.33 -1.61 -9.29
CA LEU A 82 -2.32 -1.79 -10.36
C LEU A 82 -3.51 -2.65 -9.96
N GLU A 83 -3.36 -3.63 -9.07
CA GLU A 83 -4.48 -4.46 -8.63
C GLU A 83 -5.59 -3.61 -7.98
N PRO A 84 -5.32 -2.76 -6.97
CA PRO A 84 -6.38 -1.97 -6.35
C PRO A 84 -7.02 -1.00 -7.34
N LYS A 85 -6.20 -0.34 -8.16
CA LYS A 85 -6.67 0.66 -9.12
C LYS A 85 -7.55 0.05 -10.21
N LEU A 86 -7.10 -1.03 -10.84
CA LEU A 86 -7.84 -1.67 -11.92
C LEU A 86 -9.08 -2.40 -11.41
N TYR A 87 -9.03 -2.89 -10.18
CA TYR A 87 -10.20 -3.49 -9.54
C TYR A 87 -11.27 -2.43 -9.25
N ASN A 88 -10.87 -1.25 -8.75
CA ASN A 88 -11.81 -0.13 -8.56
C ASN A 88 -12.41 0.33 -9.89
N GLU A 89 -11.60 0.51 -10.95
CA GLU A 89 -12.12 0.84 -12.28
C GLU A 89 -13.08 -0.24 -12.82
N TYR A 90 -12.79 -1.51 -12.54
CA TYR A 90 -13.67 -2.62 -12.91
C TYR A 90 -15.01 -2.55 -12.16
N LEU A 91 -14.98 -2.29 -10.84
CA LEU A 91 -16.19 -2.13 -10.02
C LEU A 91 -17.02 -0.93 -10.46
N GLU A 92 -16.40 0.22 -10.72
CA GLU A 92 -17.08 1.43 -11.22
C GLU A 92 -17.75 1.18 -12.58
N ARG A 93 -17.06 0.48 -13.50
CA ARG A 93 -17.66 0.09 -14.78
C ARG A 93 -18.81 -0.89 -14.60
N ARG A 94 -18.69 -1.85 -13.69
CA ARG A 94 -19.76 -2.81 -13.37
C ARG A 94 -20.98 -2.09 -12.79
N GLU A 95 -20.78 -1.15 -11.87
CA GLU A 95 -21.85 -0.34 -11.28
C GLU A 95 -22.50 0.58 -12.32
N SER A 96 -21.71 1.26 -13.16
CA SER A 96 -22.22 2.09 -14.24
C SER A 96 -23.07 1.27 -15.23
N ASN A 97 -22.63 0.05 -15.56
CA ASN A 97 -23.38 -0.87 -16.41
C ASN A 97 -24.67 -1.35 -15.75
N LEU A 98 -24.65 -1.71 -14.46
CA LEU A 98 -25.84 -2.11 -13.71
C LEU A 98 -26.85 -0.96 -13.61
N ASN A 99 -26.39 0.24 -13.30
CA ASN A 99 -27.23 1.43 -13.22
C ASN A 99 -27.81 1.81 -14.60
N ALA A 100 -27.03 1.69 -15.66
CA ALA A 100 -27.52 1.90 -17.02
C ALA A 100 -28.61 0.88 -17.40
N VAL A 101 -28.43 -0.40 -17.03
CA VAL A 101 -29.42 -1.46 -17.27
C VAL A 101 -30.69 -1.26 -16.44
N HIS A 102 -30.57 -0.87 -15.18
CA HIS A 102 -31.69 -0.54 -14.30
C HIS A 102 -32.49 0.67 -14.84
N ASN A 103 -31.80 1.70 -15.34
CA ASN A 103 -32.42 2.87 -15.96
C ASN A 103 -33.11 2.57 -17.30
N LEU A 104 -32.80 1.43 -17.94
CA LEU A 104 -33.44 0.99 -19.18
C LEU A 104 -34.72 0.15 -18.94
N GLY A 105 -35.07 -0.13 -17.68
CA GLY A 105 -36.36 -0.74 -17.32
C GLY A 105 -36.55 -2.19 -17.75
N PHE A 106 -35.46 -2.95 -17.96
CA PHE A 106 -35.55 -4.37 -18.28
C PHE A 106 -35.94 -5.20 -17.05
N PRO A 107 -36.81 -6.22 -17.19
CA PRO A 107 -37.11 -7.15 -16.11
C PRO A 107 -35.84 -7.93 -15.73
N GLU A 108 -35.50 -7.90 -14.44
CA GLU A 108 -34.28 -8.48 -13.83
C GLU A 108 -34.10 -9.98 -14.12
N SER A 109 -35.16 -10.67 -14.53
CA SER A 109 -35.18 -12.12 -14.75
C SER A 109 -34.47 -12.62 -16.00
N ASN A 110 -34.05 -11.74 -16.93
CA ASN A 110 -33.45 -12.13 -18.21
C ASN A 110 -32.05 -11.55 -18.46
N LEU A 111 -31.44 -10.91 -17.45
CA LEU A 111 -30.13 -10.29 -17.58
C LEU A 111 -29.05 -11.22 -17.04
N ILE A 112 -28.30 -11.84 -17.96
CA ILE A 112 -27.03 -12.49 -17.63
C ILE A 112 -25.94 -11.45 -17.86
N VAL A 113 -25.39 -10.88 -16.79
CA VAL A 113 -24.16 -10.09 -16.86
C VAL A 113 -23.03 -11.10 -17.07
N PHE A 114 -22.35 -11.04 -18.23
CA PHE A 114 -21.21 -11.91 -18.50
C PHE A 114 -20.12 -11.70 -17.44
N GLY A 115 -19.79 -12.77 -16.68
CA GLY A 115 -18.76 -12.77 -15.63
C GLY A 115 -19.26 -13.01 -14.21
N ASP A 116 -20.54 -13.34 -14.01
CA ASP A 116 -21.11 -13.59 -12.69
C ASP A 116 -20.84 -15.04 -12.23
N ASP A 117 -19.64 -15.28 -11.69
CA ASP A 117 -19.46 -16.35 -10.71
C ASP A 117 -19.80 -15.78 -9.33
N HIS A 118 -20.87 -16.34 -8.75
CA HIS A 118 -21.44 -15.94 -7.47
C HIS A 118 -20.38 -15.85 -6.35
N SER A 119 -20.08 -14.65 -5.86
CA SER A 119 -19.67 -14.47 -4.45
C SER A 119 -19.71 -13.01 -3.97
N ALA A 120 -20.29 -12.88 -2.78
CA ALA A 120 -20.20 -11.77 -1.82
C ALA A 120 -20.80 -10.40 -2.24
N GLU A 121 -21.97 -10.11 -1.68
CA GLU A 121 -22.30 -8.73 -1.26
C GLU A 121 -21.20 -8.26 -0.29
N VAL A 122 -20.24 -7.49 -0.81
CA VAL A 122 -19.22 -6.85 0.00
C VAL A 122 -19.83 -5.59 0.61
N ASP A 123 -20.01 -5.61 1.92
CA ASP A 123 -20.56 -4.56 2.76
C ASP A 123 -19.83 -3.22 2.51
N LYS A 124 -20.47 -2.27 1.80
CA LYS A 124 -19.84 -1.06 1.24
C LYS A 124 -19.52 0.05 2.26
N SER A 125 -19.31 -0.25 3.54
CA SER A 125 -19.14 0.75 4.61
C SER A 125 -17.72 1.34 4.73
N TYR A 126 -16.73 0.85 3.98
CA TYR A 126 -15.32 1.28 4.10
C TYR A 126 -14.86 2.30 3.05
N LEU A 127 -15.68 2.64 2.06
CA LEU A 127 -15.31 3.60 1.02
C LEU A 127 -15.90 4.97 1.35
N LEU A 128 -15.01 5.96 1.54
CA LEU A 128 -15.16 7.40 1.20
C LEU A 128 -14.78 8.49 2.22
N GLU A 129 -13.97 8.21 3.23
CA GLU A 129 -13.23 9.28 3.91
C GLU A 129 -11.78 8.83 4.12
N THR A 130 -10.85 9.36 3.32
CA THR A 130 -9.41 9.20 3.55
C THR A 130 -9.04 9.99 4.78
N THR A 131 -8.52 9.35 5.81
CA THR A 131 -8.06 10.04 7.01
C THR A 131 -6.67 10.57 6.77
N SER A 132 -6.49 11.87 6.95
CA SER A 132 -5.16 12.47 7.01
C SER A 132 -4.56 12.22 8.38
N PHE A 133 -3.57 11.31 8.46
CA PHE A 133 -2.81 11.12 9.69
C PHE A 133 -1.98 12.36 10.01
N THR A 134 -2.09 12.87 11.23
CA THR A 134 -1.22 13.97 11.71
C THR A 134 0.15 13.44 12.13
N THR A 135 0.24 12.13 12.41
CA THR A 135 1.50 11.46 12.69
C THR A 135 2.25 11.00 11.42
N SER A 136 3.57 11.20 11.39
CA SER A 136 4.46 10.65 10.36
C SER A 136 4.92 9.23 10.68
N LEU A 137 4.73 8.77 11.92
CA LEU A 137 5.09 7.43 12.36
C LEU A 137 3.99 6.81 13.21
N ILE A 138 3.70 5.53 12.98
CA ILE A 138 2.88 4.71 13.89
C ILE A 138 3.68 3.46 14.23
N HIS A 139 3.81 3.16 15.51
CA HIS A 139 4.48 1.98 16.00
C HIS A 139 3.47 0.88 16.34
N LEU A 140 3.73 -0.35 15.90
CA LEU A 140 2.89 -1.52 16.11
C LEU A 140 3.62 -2.56 16.95
N GLN A 141 3.17 -2.75 18.19
CA GLN A 141 3.75 -3.73 19.11
C GLN A 141 2.85 -4.98 19.19
N GLY A 142 3.43 -6.17 19.10
CA GLY A 142 2.69 -7.41 19.35
C GLY A 142 3.58 -8.67 19.37
N LYS A 143 3.06 -9.80 19.85
CA LYS A 143 3.85 -11.06 19.87
C LYS A 143 3.74 -11.85 18.57
N GLN A 144 2.68 -11.62 17.79
CA GLN A 144 2.40 -12.35 16.54
C GLN A 144 2.63 -11.46 15.31
N GLY A 145 3.74 -11.68 14.60
CA GLY A 145 4.08 -10.90 13.39
C GLY A 145 3.00 -10.91 12.30
N THR A 146 2.25 -12.00 12.15
CA THR A 146 1.14 -12.10 11.19
C THR A 146 0.01 -11.13 11.51
N MET A 147 -0.32 -10.97 12.80
CA MET A 147 -1.37 -10.05 13.25
C MET A 147 -0.92 -8.60 13.12
N ILE A 148 0.33 -8.30 13.48
CA ILE A 148 0.96 -6.99 13.30
C ILE A 148 0.88 -6.55 11.84
N LYS A 149 1.32 -7.43 10.93
CA LYS A 149 1.30 -7.14 9.49
C LYS A 149 -0.11 -6.90 8.96
N LYS A 150 -1.10 -7.65 9.45
CA LYS A 150 -2.51 -7.44 9.11
C LYS A 150 -2.98 -6.05 9.53
N VAL A 151 -2.68 -5.63 10.76
CA VAL A 151 -3.02 -4.29 11.26
C VAL A 151 -2.29 -3.19 10.49
N ALA A 152 -1.00 -3.39 10.15
CA ALA A 152 -0.24 -2.47 9.33
C ALA A 152 -0.89 -2.23 7.95
N LEU A 153 -1.36 -3.31 7.31
CA LEU A 153 -2.07 -3.23 6.04
C LEU A 153 -3.41 -2.50 6.18
N GLN A 154 -4.15 -2.75 7.26
CA GLN A 154 -5.41 -2.03 7.52
C GLN A 154 -5.18 -0.53 7.73
N ILE A 155 -4.16 -0.14 8.51
CA ILE A 155 -3.78 1.27 8.69
C ILE A 155 -3.43 1.91 7.35
N HIS A 156 -2.68 1.20 6.51
CA HIS A 156 -2.37 1.65 5.17
C HIS A 156 -3.62 1.84 4.30
N GLU A 157 -4.56 0.90 4.31
CA GLU A 157 -5.83 1.04 3.57
C GLU A 157 -6.59 2.29 4.02
N PHE A 158 -6.67 2.55 5.33
CA PHE A 158 -7.33 3.74 5.87
C PHE A 158 -6.63 5.04 5.48
N SER A 159 -5.30 5.01 5.37
CA SER A 159 -4.47 6.17 5.03
C SER A 159 -4.73 6.73 3.62
N GLY A 160 -5.33 5.95 2.73
CA GLY A 160 -5.50 6.32 1.32
C GLY A 160 -4.18 6.48 0.55
N ARG A 161 -3.06 6.02 1.11
CA ARG A 161 -1.73 6.11 0.52
C ARG A 161 -1.61 5.16 -0.65
N TRP A 162 -0.88 5.56 -1.68
CA TRP A 162 -0.94 4.87 -2.98
C TRP A 162 -0.12 3.58 -3.05
N ALA A 163 0.77 3.33 -2.08
CA ALA A 163 1.57 2.10 -2.01
C ALA A 163 1.98 1.76 -0.58
N PHE A 164 2.17 0.46 -0.32
CA PHE A 164 2.75 -0.10 0.91
C PHE A 164 4.07 -0.78 0.56
N VAL A 165 5.18 -0.30 1.12
CA VAL A 165 6.53 -0.72 0.70
C VAL A 165 7.35 -1.12 1.93
N PRO A 166 7.91 -2.34 1.98
CA PRO A 166 8.88 -2.72 3.00
C PRO A 166 10.10 -1.80 2.96
N PHE A 167 10.56 -1.35 4.11
CA PHE A 167 11.68 -0.42 4.20
C PHE A 167 12.99 -1.06 3.73
N GLU A 168 13.17 -2.36 3.96
CA GLU A 168 14.34 -3.12 3.51
C GLU A 168 14.52 -3.06 1.98
N ASP A 169 13.42 -2.94 1.23
CA ASP A 169 13.43 -2.84 -0.24
C ASP A 169 13.86 -1.46 -0.75
N VAL A 170 13.88 -0.44 0.11
CA VAL A 170 14.22 0.95 -0.24
C VAL A 170 15.42 1.50 0.52
N GLN A 171 15.84 0.87 1.62
CA GLN A 171 16.85 1.38 2.54
C GLN A 171 18.19 1.74 1.87
N GLN A 172 18.62 1.02 0.83
CA GLN A 172 19.90 1.30 0.16
C GLN A 172 19.87 2.61 -0.66
N ASP A 173 18.69 2.99 -1.14
CA ASP A 173 18.48 4.18 -1.96
C ASP A 173 18.21 5.43 -1.10
N LEU A 174 17.80 5.24 0.15
CA LEU A 174 17.49 6.31 1.10
C LEU A 174 18.77 6.74 1.85
N ASN A 175 19.33 7.88 1.46
CA ASN A 175 20.55 8.42 2.09
C ASN A 175 20.30 9.76 2.79
N THR A 176 19.29 10.50 2.35
CA THR A 176 18.92 11.81 2.87
C THR A 176 17.43 11.89 3.16
N VAL A 177 17.03 12.81 4.03
CA VAL A 177 15.61 13.07 4.33
C VAL A 177 14.83 13.44 3.08
N ALA A 178 15.44 14.20 2.17
CA ALA A 178 14.84 14.55 0.89
C ALA A 178 14.47 13.31 0.04
N ASP A 179 15.27 12.24 0.11
CA ASP A 179 14.96 10.99 -0.59
C ASP A 179 13.68 10.36 -0.05
N ILE A 180 13.45 10.41 1.27
CA ILE A 180 12.23 9.94 1.90
C ILE A 180 11.04 10.80 1.47
N CYS A 181 11.14 12.13 1.58
CA CYS A 181 10.07 13.05 1.17
C CYS A 181 9.67 12.86 -0.31
N ASN A 182 10.65 12.61 -1.19
CA ASN A 182 10.43 12.42 -2.63
C ASN A 182 9.67 11.14 -2.99
N LEU A 183 9.56 10.17 -2.09
CA LEU A 183 8.73 8.98 -2.30
C LEU A 183 7.23 9.34 -2.38
N GLY A 184 6.84 10.47 -1.78
CA GLY A 184 5.47 10.94 -1.77
C GLY A 184 4.56 10.12 -0.83
N GLY A 185 3.24 10.27 -0.98
CA GLY A 185 2.22 9.72 -0.07
C GLY A 185 2.06 8.19 -0.10
N MET A 186 3.13 7.45 0.18
CA MET A 186 3.16 6.00 0.36
C MET A 186 3.30 5.65 1.85
N THR A 187 3.24 4.36 2.17
CA THR A 187 3.52 3.82 3.49
C THR A 187 4.82 3.02 3.44
N LEU A 188 5.80 3.39 4.26
CA LEU A 188 7.03 2.61 4.46
C LEU A 188 6.88 1.75 5.70
N TYR A 189 7.00 0.43 5.53
CA TYR A 189 6.81 -0.53 6.60
C TYR A 189 8.14 -1.13 7.06
N ILE A 190 8.47 -0.95 8.34
CA ILE A 190 9.65 -1.49 9.00
C ILE A 190 9.18 -2.67 9.87
N GLU A 191 9.37 -3.90 9.40
CA GLU A 191 8.82 -5.09 10.06
C GLU A 191 9.42 -5.33 11.45
N ASN A 192 10.69 -4.98 11.64
CA ASN A 192 11.37 -5.12 12.91
C ASN A 192 12.28 -3.91 13.17
N VAL A 193 11.81 -3.01 14.02
CA VAL A 193 12.54 -1.78 14.36
C VAL A 193 13.84 -2.08 15.12
N GLU A 194 13.90 -3.19 15.87
CA GLU A 194 15.06 -3.59 16.66
C GLU A 194 16.27 -3.97 15.78
N LYS A 195 16.01 -4.32 14.51
CA LYS A 195 17.03 -4.67 13.51
C LYS A 195 17.50 -3.49 12.67
N LEU A 196 17.00 -2.27 12.92
CA LEU A 196 17.43 -1.10 12.17
C LEU A 196 18.90 -0.78 12.43
N SER A 197 19.66 -0.62 11.35
CA SER A 197 21.04 -0.13 11.43
C SER A 197 21.08 1.30 11.98
N ALA A 198 22.16 1.66 12.69
CA ALA A 198 22.36 3.01 13.22
C ALA A 198 22.17 4.10 12.15
N LYS A 199 22.68 3.90 10.93
CA LYS A 199 22.49 4.83 9.81
C LYS A 199 21.00 5.07 9.49
N ALA A 200 20.20 4.00 9.46
CA ALA A 200 18.78 4.09 9.19
C ALA A 200 18.02 4.76 10.34
N GLN A 201 18.41 4.47 11.59
CA GLN A 201 17.85 5.15 12.75
C GLN A 201 18.12 6.65 12.69
N SER A 202 19.36 7.08 12.42
CA SER A 202 19.71 8.51 12.32
C SER A 202 18.93 9.20 11.20
N LEU A 203 18.77 8.55 10.05
CA LEU A 203 17.99 9.07 8.92
C LEU A 203 16.50 9.26 9.28
N LEU A 204 15.89 8.26 9.93
CA LEU A 204 14.51 8.36 10.38
C LEU A 204 14.36 9.43 11.46
N ASN A 205 15.31 9.55 12.38
CA ASN A 205 15.32 10.58 13.42
C ASN A 205 15.35 11.99 12.80
N GLU A 206 16.18 12.21 11.78
CA GLU A 206 16.23 13.48 11.04
C GLU A 206 14.92 13.77 10.29
N TYR A 207 14.32 12.75 9.67
CA TYR A 207 13.01 12.87 9.01
C TYR A 207 11.90 13.24 9.99
N LEU A 208 11.82 12.57 11.14
CA LEU A 208 10.80 12.83 12.17
C LEU A 208 10.96 14.22 12.83
N SER A 209 12.19 14.76 12.81
CA SER A 209 12.50 16.10 13.32
C SER A 209 12.17 17.22 12.33
N SER A 210 11.86 16.88 11.07
CA SER A 210 11.59 17.84 10.00
C SER A 210 10.10 18.21 9.94
N PRO A 211 9.73 19.43 9.47
CA PRO A 211 8.34 19.83 9.31
C PRO A 211 7.63 18.93 8.29
N ARG A 212 6.43 18.47 8.65
CA ARG A 212 5.69 17.43 7.93
C ARG A 212 4.84 17.98 6.79
N SER A 213 4.68 17.18 5.74
CA SER A 213 3.66 17.36 4.71
C SER A 213 2.80 16.11 4.55
N LEU A 214 1.50 16.30 4.31
CA LEU A 214 0.55 15.21 4.01
C LEU A 214 0.93 14.44 2.73
N GLU A 215 1.76 15.05 1.88
CA GLU A 215 2.27 14.43 0.66
C GLU A 215 3.48 13.51 0.92
N GLU A 216 4.04 13.47 2.13
CA GLU A 216 5.22 12.67 2.48
C GLU A 216 4.85 11.28 3.01
N PRO A 217 5.76 10.29 3.01
CA PRO A 217 5.46 8.93 3.46
C PRO A 217 5.03 8.81 4.92
N LEU A 218 4.12 7.88 5.20
CA LEU A 218 3.85 7.40 6.56
C LEU A 218 4.80 6.26 6.88
N ILE A 219 5.50 6.35 8.00
CA ILE A 219 6.33 5.28 8.50
C ILE A 219 5.49 4.40 9.43
N LEU A 220 5.35 3.13 9.10
CA LEU A 220 4.83 2.11 10.01
C LEU A 220 6.00 1.29 10.51
N THR A 221 6.17 1.19 11.82
CA THR A 221 7.20 0.36 12.42
C THR A 221 6.56 -0.74 13.24
N SER A 222 7.23 -1.88 13.37
CA SER A 222 6.79 -2.91 14.29
C SER A 222 7.90 -3.49 15.15
N SER A 223 7.48 -3.98 16.31
CA SER A 223 8.32 -4.65 17.30
C SER A 223 7.64 -5.91 17.81
N THR A 224 8.46 -6.87 18.21
CA THR A 224 8.02 -8.00 19.04
C THR A 224 8.48 -7.87 20.48
N VAL A 225 9.41 -6.94 20.72
CA VAL A 225 9.92 -6.57 22.03
C VAL A 225 8.96 -5.57 22.69
N GLU A 226 8.84 -5.64 24.01
CA GLU A 226 8.06 -4.66 24.76
C GLU A 226 8.70 -3.27 24.70
N ILE A 227 7.87 -2.23 24.62
CA ILE A 227 8.32 -0.85 24.42
C ILE A 227 9.37 -0.39 25.43
N GLY A 228 9.25 -0.78 26.70
CA GLY A 228 10.22 -0.44 27.75
C GLY A 228 11.62 -1.00 27.54
N ASN A 229 11.79 -1.98 26.66
CA ASN A 229 13.09 -2.57 26.31
C ASN A 229 13.60 -2.11 24.93
N LEU A 230 12.82 -1.32 24.17
CA LEU A 230 13.24 -0.86 22.83
C LEU A 230 14.43 0.09 22.89
N GLY A 231 14.61 0.81 24.00
CA GLY A 231 15.77 1.69 24.22
C GLY A 231 17.13 0.97 24.23
N GLU A 232 17.16 -0.36 24.34
CA GLU A 232 18.40 -1.14 24.17
C GLU A 232 18.82 -1.28 22.70
N PHE A 233 17.88 -1.13 21.76
CA PHE A 233 18.08 -1.32 20.32
C PHE A 233 18.06 -0.01 19.54
N ILE A 234 17.28 0.96 20.02
CA ILE A 234 17.09 2.27 19.38
C ILE A 234 17.92 3.29 20.14
N THR A 235 18.94 3.83 19.48
CA THR A 235 19.85 4.81 20.09
C THR A 235 19.46 6.26 19.81
N GLU A 236 18.59 6.47 18.82
CA GLU A 236 18.17 7.80 18.39
C GLU A 236 16.96 8.30 19.21
N PRO A 237 17.07 9.46 19.88
CA PRO A 237 16.12 9.87 20.91
C PRO A 237 14.75 10.29 20.35
N VAL A 238 14.70 11.02 19.23
CA VAL A 238 13.42 11.47 18.64
C VAL A 238 12.67 10.28 18.05
N LEU A 239 13.39 9.34 17.45
CA LEU A 239 12.80 8.11 16.95
C LEU A 239 12.18 7.28 18.09
N LEU A 240 12.91 7.13 19.21
CA LEU A 240 12.40 6.40 20.37
C LEU A 240 11.19 7.10 21.01
N GLU A 241 11.27 8.41 21.21
CA GLU A 241 10.17 9.22 21.75
C GLU A 241 8.92 9.13 20.86
N GLU A 242 9.06 9.24 19.54
CA GLU A 242 7.94 9.12 18.61
C GLU A 242 7.33 7.71 18.65
N ILE A 243 8.16 6.66 18.75
CA ILE A 243 7.69 5.27 18.90
C ILE A 243 6.90 5.09 20.20
N GLU A 244 7.37 5.67 21.31
CA GLU A 244 6.70 5.65 22.61
C GLU A 244 5.35 6.38 22.56
N ASN A 245 5.31 7.54 21.91
CA ASN A 245 4.10 8.35 21.78
C ASN A 245 3.09 7.77 20.79
N THR A 246 3.56 7.01 19.79
CA THR A 246 2.73 6.51 18.68
C THR A 246 2.50 4.99 18.73
N ASN A 247 2.67 4.39 19.90
CA ASN A 247 2.54 2.94 20.08
C ASN A 247 1.08 2.46 20.06
N LEU A 248 0.82 1.46 19.23
CA LEU A 248 -0.41 0.69 19.19
C LEU A 248 -0.13 -0.77 19.54
N GLU A 249 -0.63 -1.22 20.69
CA GLU A 249 -0.59 -2.63 21.08
C GLU A 249 -1.61 -3.44 20.25
N VAL A 250 -1.11 -4.24 19.31
CA VAL A 250 -1.92 -4.99 18.33
C VAL A 250 -2.82 -6.03 19.01
N GLU A 251 -2.38 -6.63 20.12
CA GLU A 251 -3.18 -7.62 20.88
C GLU A 251 -4.38 -6.99 21.58
N ARG A 252 -4.33 -5.68 21.85
CA ARG A 252 -5.42 -4.91 22.45
C ARG A 252 -6.26 -4.17 21.41
N ALA A 253 -5.81 -4.17 20.16
CA ALA A 253 -6.51 -3.50 19.08
C ALA A 253 -7.84 -4.22 18.74
N PRO A 254 -8.88 -3.48 18.33
CA PRO A 254 -10.14 -4.08 17.94
C PRO A 254 -9.97 -5.05 16.77
N LEU A 255 -10.71 -6.17 16.79
CA LEU A 255 -10.66 -7.16 15.71
C LEU A 255 -11.43 -6.73 14.46
N THR A 256 -12.30 -5.72 14.57
CA THR A 256 -13.11 -5.20 13.46
C THR A 256 -12.45 -3.97 12.85
N SER A 257 -12.43 -3.90 11.51
CA SER A 257 -11.79 -2.80 10.77
C SER A 257 -12.39 -1.42 11.12
N ALA A 258 -13.71 -1.35 11.35
CA ALA A 258 -14.38 -0.10 11.70
C ALA A 258 -13.95 0.45 13.07
N ALA A 259 -13.88 -0.40 14.10
CA ALA A 259 -13.44 0.02 15.43
C ALA A 259 -11.94 0.32 15.47
N LEU A 260 -11.12 -0.44 14.71
CA LEU A 260 -9.71 -0.14 14.56
C LEU A 260 -9.50 1.25 13.95
N ARG A 261 -10.25 1.58 12.89
CA ARG A 261 -10.23 2.90 12.28
C ARG A 261 -10.57 4.02 13.27
N GLU A 262 -11.64 3.86 14.05
CA GLU A 262 -12.04 4.84 15.07
C GLU A 262 -10.95 5.04 16.13
N VAL A 263 -10.32 3.97 16.60
CA VAL A 263 -9.20 4.06 17.55
C VAL A 263 -8.02 4.81 16.94
N ILE A 264 -7.67 4.51 15.69
CA ILE A 264 -6.55 5.18 15.02
C ILE A 264 -6.87 6.66 14.83
N GLU A 265 -8.09 7.01 14.43
CA GLU A 265 -8.54 8.40 14.31
C GLU A 265 -8.46 9.14 15.65
N LEU A 266 -8.95 8.53 16.74
CA LEU A 266 -8.95 9.15 18.06
C LEU A 266 -7.54 9.37 18.62
N VAL A 267 -6.64 8.40 18.43
CA VAL A 267 -5.29 8.39 19.01
C VAL A 267 -4.30 9.18 18.16
N PHE A 268 -4.41 9.10 16.82
CA PHE A 268 -3.41 9.62 15.91
C PHE A 268 -3.89 10.80 15.05
N ASN A 269 -5.14 11.26 15.20
CA ASN A 269 -5.68 12.46 14.55
C ASN A 269 -6.20 13.52 15.54
N HIS A 270 -5.73 13.54 16.80
CA HIS A 270 -6.22 14.49 17.80
C HIS A 270 -5.83 15.97 17.48
N ASP A 271 -6.80 16.69 16.90
CA ASP A 271 -7.07 18.15 16.80
C ASP A 271 -5.91 19.17 16.66
N GLU A 272 -5.83 19.81 15.48
CA GLU A 272 -5.52 21.26 15.34
C GLU A 272 -6.79 22.15 15.49
N THR A 273 -7.98 21.55 15.67
CA THR A 273 -9.26 22.30 15.67
C THR A 273 -9.68 22.91 17.01
N GLN A 274 -8.86 22.83 18.07
CA GLN A 274 -9.14 23.51 19.35
C GLN A 274 -8.38 24.84 19.57
N GLY A 275 -7.73 25.38 18.53
CA GLY A 275 -6.99 26.65 18.59
C GLY A 275 -7.70 27.88 18.02
N LEU A 276 -8.95 27.77 17.56
CA LEU A 276 -9.69 28.89 16.95
C LEU A 276 -11.14 28.96 17.48
N HIS A 277 -11.27 29.36 18.74
CA HIS A 277 -12.48 30.03 19.26
C HIS A 277 -12.10 31.14 20.24
#